data_AF-A0A2H1L8U1-F1
#
_entry.id   AF-A0A2H1L8U1-F1
#
_cell.length_a   1.000
_cell.length_b   1.000
_cell.length_c   1.000
_cell.angle_alpha   90.00
_cell.angle_beta   90.00
_cell.angle_gamma   90.00
#
_symmetry.space_group_name_H-M   'P 1'
#
loop_
_entity.id
_entity.type
_entity.pdbx_description
1 polymer ?
#
loop_
_entity_poly.entity_id
_entity_poly.type
_entity_poly.pdbx_seq_one_letter_code
_entity_poly.pdbx_strand_id
1 'polypeptide(L)'
;MTATDAAATSIGPRWAPDSTVGSARILLVGDTGFGLSYDHAHGLKTNDLYEAPFGRLRGLLDSSDLVVANLETVLTDRRDSPLQGKRPYLHYDDPTLGTAHLRKHGITAVTYANNHVMDMGEAGFLDTLKNLEDSN
;
A
#
# COMPACT_ATOMS: atom_id res chain seq x y z
N MET A 1 22.62 -18.33 3.91
CA MET A 1 22.15 -18.24 2.52
C MET A 1 21.94 -16.78 2.21
N THR A 2 22.73 -16.27 1.28
CA THR A 2 22.80 -14.86 0.89
C THR A 2 21.50 -14.44 0.21
N ALA A 3 20.81 -13.44 0.77
CA ALA A 3 19.73 -12.76 0.08
C ALA A 3 20.32 -12.10 -1.17
N THR A 4 19.96 -12.62 -2.33
CA THR A 4 20.30 -12.04 -3.62
C THR A 4 19.58 -10.71 -3.78
N ASP A 5 20.37 -9.67 -4.06
CA ASP A 5 19.96 -8.38 -4.60
C ASP A 5 18.80 -8.52 -5.60
N ALA A 6 17.61 -8.09 -5.19
CA ALA A 6 16.67 -7.50 -6.13
C ALA A 6 16.94 -6.00 -6.07
N ALA A 7 17.81 -5.52 -6.97
CA ALA A 7 17.98 -4.10 -7.20
C ALA A 7 16.58 -3.48 -7.36
N ALA A 8 16.23 -2.55 -6.48
CA ALA A 8 15.05 -1.74 -6.63
C ALA A 8 15.23 -0.93 -7.92
N THR A 9 14.74 -1.47 -9.04
CA THR A 9 14.62 -0.73 -10.29
C THR A 9 13.83 0.51 -9.95
N SER A 10 14.43 1.69 -10.09
CA SER A 10 13.74 2.97 -9.86
C SER A 10 12.57 3.04 -10.83
N ILE A 11 11.39 2.64 -10.36
CA ILE A 11 10.12 2.86 -11.05
C ILE A 11 9.87 4.37 -10.91
N GLY A 12 10.31 5.11 -11.93
CA GLY A 12 9.94 6.51 -12.10
C GLY A 12 8.41 6.66 -12.13
N PRO A 13 7.89 7.90 -12.12
CA PRO A 13 6.45 8.13 -12.14
C PRO A 13 5.84 7.38 -13.33
N ARG A 14 4.91 6.47 -13.03
CA ARG A 14 4.24 5.62 -14.05
C ARG A 14 3.48 6.46 -15.07
N TRP A 15 3.13 7.69 -14.72
CA TRP A 15 2.41 8.63 -15.55
C TRP A 15 2.98 10.05 -15.40
N ALA A 16 3.75 10.47 -16.41
CA ALA A 16 4.25 11.84 -16.56
C ALA A 16 4.23 12.19 -18.06
N PRO A 17 3.04 12.50 -18.63
CA PRO A 17 2.96 12.74 -20.06
C PRO A 17 3.65 14.08 -20.43
N ASP A 18 4.64 14.00 -21.31
CA ASP A 18 5.38 15.18 -21.82
C ASP A 18 4.58 16.01 -22.85
N SER A 19 3.35 15.59 -23.17
CA SER A 19 2.48 16.23 -24.15
C SER A 19 1.00 15.93 -23.88
N THR A 20 0.10 16.62 -24.58
CA THR A 20 -1.35 16.37 -24.48
C THR A 20 -1.71 14.92 -24.81
N VAL A 21 -2.44 14.28 -23.90
CA VAL A 21 -2.98 12.93 -24.08
C VAL A 21 -4.41 12.98 -24.63
N GLY A 22 -4.66 12.24 -25.71
CA GLY A 22 -5.99 12.15 -26.34
C GLY A 22 -6.98 11.21 -25.63
N SER A 23 -6.47 10.30 -24.80
CA SER A 23 -7.24 9.39 -23.95
C SER A 23 -6.39 8.91 -22.77
N ALA A 24 -7.04 8.58 -21.65
CA ALA A 24 -6.39 7.94 -20.50
C ALA A 24 -7.30 6.85 -19.92
N ARG A 25 -6.71 5.76 -19.43
CA ARG A 25 -7.37 4.69 -18.67
C ARG A 25 -7.05 4.83 -17.18
N ILE A 26 -8.08 5.14 -16.41
CA ILE A 26 -8.01 5.23 -14.95
C ILE A 26 -8.64 3.97 -14.35
N LEU A 27 -7.90 3.29 -13.49
CA LEU A 27 -8.37 2.15 -12.72
C LEU A 27 -8.55 2.57 -11.26
N LEU A 28 -9.74 2.33 -10.73
CA LEU A 28 -10.03 2.48 -9.31
C LEU A 28 -10.09 1.09 -8.70
N VAL A 29 -9.24 0.81 -7.71
CA VAL A 29 -9.27 -0.43 -6.95
C VAL A 29 -9.78 -0.17 -5.54
N GLY A 30 -10.48 -1.16 -4.99
CA GLY A 30 -11.05 -1.08 -3.64
C GLY A 30 -10.00 -1.18 -2.54
N ASP A 31 -10.46 -1.59 -1.38
CA ASP A 31 -9.67 -1.69 -0.15
C ASP A 31 -8.39 -2.49 -0.39
N THR A 32 -7.28 -1.80 -0.19
CA THR A 32 -5.92 -2.28 -0.44
C THR A 32 -5.15 -2.23 0.86
N GLY A 33 -4.66 -3.39 1.27
CA GLY A 33 -3.77 -3.59 2.41
C GLY A 33 -2.98 -4.87 2.19
N PHE A 34 -1.89 -5.05 2.94
CA PHE A 34 -1.00 -6.18 2.78
C PHE A 34 -1.13 -7.19 3.91
N GLY A 35 -1.85 -6.83 4.96
CA GLY A 35 -2.33 -7.78 5.96
C GLY A 35 -1.28 -8.24 6.95
N LEU A 36 -0.22 -7.44 7.17
CA LEU A 36 0.74 -7.67 8.24
C LEU A 36 0.06 -7.80 9.61
N SER A 37 -0.97 -6.99 9.88
CA SER A 37 -1.76 -7.09 11.10
C SER A 37 -2.53 -8.42 11.23
N TYR A 38 -2.78 -9.15 10.13
CA TYR A 38 -3.33 -10.53 10.14
C TYR A 38 -2.24 -11.59 10.33
N ASP A 39 -0.99 -11.30 9.98
CA ASP A 39 0.12 -12.25 10.06
C ASP A 39 0.41 -12.69 11.50
N HIS A 40 0.34 -11.75 12.45
CA HIS A 40 0.45 -12.06 13.88
C HIS A 40 -0.58 -13.10 14.37
N ALA A 41 -1.71 -13.25 13.68
CA ALA A 41 -2.75 -14.22 14.01
C ALA A 41 -2.68 -15.53 13.21
N HIS A 42 -2.01 -15.56 12.05
CA HIS A 42 -2.15 -16.65 11.06
C HIS A 42 -0.84 -17.23 10.50
N GLY A 43 0.34 -16.67 10.80
CA GLY A 43 1.64 -17.26 10.46
C GLY A 43 1.92 -17.36 8.96
N LEU A 44 1.50 -16.34 8.21
CA LEU A 44 1.76 -16.20 6.78
C LEU A 44 3.21 -15.73 6.56
N LYS A 45 3.75 -15.94 5.35
CA LYS A 45 5.07 -15.40 5.01
C LYS A 45 4.89 -13.99 4.47
N THR A 46 5.70 -13.04 4.94
CA THR A 46 5.67 -11.64 4.51
C THR A 46 5.68 -11.47 2.99
N ASN A 47 6.44 -12.27 2.23
CA ASN A 47 6.41 -12.18 0.76
C ASN A 47 5.07 -12.58 0.13
N ASP A 48 4.37 -13.57 0.69
CA ASP A 48 3.11 -14.06 0.12
C ASP A 48 2.00 -13.01 0.29
N LEU A 49 2.01 -12.32 1.43
CA LEU A 49 1.09 -11.23 1.78
C LEU A 49 1.17 -10.07 0.78
N TYR A 50 2.39 -9.65 0.43
CA TYR A 50 2.61 -8.46 -0.38
C TYR A 50 2.62 -8.73 -1.91
N GLU A 51 2.69 -9.99 -2.35
CA GLU A 51 2.73 -10.36 -3.78
C GLU A 51 1.42 -10.98 -4.28
N ALA A 52 0.80 -11.88 -3.51
CA ALA A 52 -0.28 -12.74 -4.00
C ALA A 52 -1.53 -11.97 -4.50
N PRO A 53 -2.00 -10.89 -3.85
CA PRO A 53 -3.21 -10.17 -4.28
C PRO A 53 -3.07 -9.54 -5.68
N PHE A 54 -1.89 -9.02 -6.01
CA PHE A 54 -1.66 -8.24 -7.22
C PHE A 54 -1.30 -9.10 -8.43
N GLY A 55 -0.72 -10.29 -8.21
CA GLY A 55 -0.31 -11.18 -9.30
C GLY A 55 -1.44 -11.52 -10.28
N ARG A 56 -2.67 -11.72 -9.77
CA ARG A 56 -3.85 -12.02 -10.60
C ARG A 56 -4.44 -10.79 -11.30
N LEU A 57 -4.16 -9.59 -10.78
CA LEU A 57 -4.66 -8.31 -11.30
C LEU A 57 -3.67 -7.64 -12.25
N ARG A 58 -2.46 -8.19 -12.40
CA ARG A 58 -1.36 -7.59 -13.15
C ARG A 58 -1.76 -7.13 -14.56
N GLY A 59 -2.52 -7.92 -15.30
CA GLY A 59 -2.98 -7.52 -16.63
C GLY A 59 -3.86 -6.25 -16.63
N LEU A 60 -4.69 -6.07 -15.60
CA LEU A 60 -5.53 -4.88 -15.44
C LEU A 60 -4.69 -3.68 -14.99
N LEU A 61 -3.83 -3.88 -14.00
CA LEU A 61 -2.92 -2.87 -13.45
C LEU A 61 -1.94 -2.33 -14.51
N ASP A 62 -1.36 -3.20 -15.33
CA ASP A 62 -0.39 -2.85 -16.36
C ASP A 62 -1.05 -2.22 -17.60
N SER A 63 -2.36 -2.41 -17.78
CA SER A 63 -3.10 -1.80 -18.89
C SER A 63 -3.56 -0.37 -18.62
N SER A 64 -3.42 0.13 -17.40
CA SER A 64 -3.97 1.42 -16.96
C SER A 64 -2.90 2.48 -16.84
N ASP A 65 -3.23 3.71 -17.23
CA ASP A 65 -2.35 4.87 -17.15
C ASP A 65 -2.21 5.36 -15.71
N LEU A 66 -3.33 5.34 -14.98
CA LEU A 66 -3.42 5.70 -13.57
C LEU A 66 -4.15 4.60 -12.80
N VAL A 67 -3.62 4.24 -11.64
CA VAL A 67 -4.25 3.29 -10.72
C VAL A 67 -4.39 3.96 -9.35
N VAL A 68 -5.63 4.14 -8.90
CA VAL A 68 -5.95 4.73 -7.59
C VAL A 68 -6.54 3.66 -6.68
N ALA A 69 -5.92 3.44 -5.52
CA ALA A 69 -6.37 2.46 -4.54
C ALA A 69 -6.99 3.10 -3.30
N ASN A 70 -8.03 2.50 -2.72
CA ASN A 70 -8.39 2.81 -1.33
C ASN A 70 -7.37 2.16 -0.39
N LEU A 71 -6.48 2.94 0.23
CA LEU A 71 -5.50 2.42 1.17
C LEU A 71 -6.17 2.19 2.53
N GLU A 72 -6.56 0.95 2.81
CA GLU A 72 -7.36 0.59 3.98
C GLU A 72 -6.50 0.41 5.24
N THR A 73 -5.17 0.38 5.12
CA THR A 73 -4.23 0.04 6.19
C THR A 73 -3.44 1.26 6.67
N VAL A 74 -3.11 1.31 7.95
CA VAL A 74 -2.23 2.34 8.52
C VAL A 74 -0.77 1.93 8.33
N LEU A 75 0.00 2.77 7.64
CA LEU A 75 1.43 2.56 7.38
C LEU A 75 2.26 3.17 8.52
N THR A 76 2.57 2.36 9.53
CA THR A 76 3.28 2.82 10.75
C THR A 76 4.03 1.68 11.44
N ASP A 77 5.13 2.01 12.11
CA ASP A 77 5.86 1.09 13.00
C ASP A 77 5.27 1.05 14.42
N ARG A 78 4.29 1.91 14.74
CA ARG A 78 3.63 1.92 16.05
C ARG A 78 2.89 0.61 16.27
N ARG A 79 2.88 0.13 17.51
CA ARG A 79 2.15 -1.07 17.92
C ARG A 79 1.28 -0.84 19.16
N ASP A 80 1.32 0.38 19.69
CA ASP A 80 0.43 0.89 20.72
C ASP A 80 -0.70 1.70 20.06
N SER A 81 -1.94 1.21 20.18
CA SER A 81 -3.11 1.91 19.66
C SER A 81 -4.02 2.37 20.81
N PRO A 82 -4.60 3.60 20.73
CA PRO A 82 -5.64 4.05 21.66
C PRO A 82 -6.94 3.23 21.56
N LEU A 83 -7.08 2.42 20.50
CA LEU A 83 -8.20 1.54 20.22
C LEU A 83 -7.90 0.07 20.57
N GLN A 84 -6.71 -0.22 21.09
CA GLN A 84 -6.34 -1.55 21.57
C GLN A 84 -7.35 -2.05 22.61
N GLY A 85 -7.92 -3.24 22.37
CA GLY A 85 -8.96 -3.83 23.23
C GLY A 85 -10.34 -3.17 23.14
N LYS A 86 -10.50 -2.07 22.37
CA LYS A 86 -11.79 -1.42 22.09
C LYS A 86 -12.37 -1.83 20.75
N ARG A 87 -11.49 -2.09 19.78
CA ARG A 87 -11.87 -2.65 18.47
C ARG A 87 -11.51 -4.14 18.41
N PRO A 88 -12.32 -4.95 17.70
CA PRO A 88 -12.02 -6.36 17.51
C PRO A 88 -10.75 -6.57 16.67
N TYR A 89 -10.43 -5.58 15.84
CA TYR A 89 -9.30 -5.63 14.92
C TYR A 89 -8.77 -4.23 14.65
N LEU A 90 -7.45 -4.13 14.44
CA LEU A 90 -6.74 -2.92 14.06
C LEU A 90 -5.94 -3.22 12.80
N HIS A 91 -6.11 -2.40 11.77
CA HIS A 91 -5.46 -2.61 10.48
C HIS A 91 -4.19 -1.75 10.37
N TYR A 92 -3.05 -2.41 10.22
CA TYR A 92 -1.75 -1.75 10.05
C TYR A 92 -0.81 -2.60 9.20
N ASP A 93 0.11 -1.93 8.51
CA ASP A 93 1.15 -2.54 7.69
C ASP A 93 2.51 -1.85 7.91
N ASP A 94 3.57 -2.54 7.50
CA ASP A 94 4.92 -2.00 7.52
C ASP A 94 5.00 -0.78 6.57
N PRO A 95 5.47 0.38 7.05
CA PRO A 95 5.47 1.59 6.24
C PRO A 95 6.42 1.51 5.04
N THR A 96 7.56 0.83 5.19
CA THR A 96 8.57 0.72 4.14
C THR A 96 8.13 -0.28 3.08
N LEU A 97 7.71 -1.48 3.50
CA LEU A 97 7.23 -2.52 2.58
C LEU A 97 5.91 -2.11 1.93
N GLY A 98 5.00 -1.50 2.68
CA GLY A 98 3.69 -1.08 2.16
C GLY A 98 3.83 -0.08 1.02
N THR A 99 4.58 1.01 1.24
CA THR A 99 4.84 2.01 0.18
C THR A 99 5.61 1.42 -1.01
N ALA A 100 6.64 0.61 -0.75
CA ALA A 100 7.41 -0.05 -1.80
C ALA A 100 6.52 -0.96 -2.68
N HIS A 101 5.60 -1.72 -2.08
CA HIS A 101 4.73 -2.63 -2.82
C HIS A 101 3.57 -1.93 -3.54
N LEU A 102 3.01 -0.86 -2.97
CA LEU A 102 2.06 0.00 -3.71
C LEU A 102 2.69 0.46 -5.03
N ARG A 103 3.93 0.98 -4.97
CA ARG A 103 4.68 1.40 -6.15
C ARG A 103 5.00 0.25 -7.08
N LYS A 104 5.51 -0.86 -6.54
CA LYS A 104 5.88 -2.06 -7.32
C LYS A 104 4.72 -2.59 -8.15
N HIS A 105 3.53 -2.63 -7.58
CA HIS A 105 2.31 -3.08 -8.27
C HIS A 105 1.62 -1.97 -9.07
N GLY A 106 2.26 -0.79 -9.11
CA GLY A 106 1.92 0.30 -9.99
C GLY A 106 0.66 1.05 -9.60
N ILE A 107 0.37 1.07 -8.30
CA ILE A 107 -0.56 2.03 -7.69
C ILE A 107 0.11 3.41 -7.78
N THR A 108 -0.54 4.33 -8.50
CA THR A 108 -0.02 5.68 -8.76
C THR A 108 -0.53 6.70 -7.75
N ALA A 109 -1.65 6.42 -7.10
CA ALA A 109 -2.21 7.26 -6.06
C ALA A 109 -3.05 6.41 -5.10
N VAL A 110 -3.28 6.94 -3.90
CA VAL A 110 -4.19 6.32 -2.93
C VAL A 110 -5.21 7.34 -2.42
N THR A 111 -6.41 6.86 -2.12
CA THR A 111 -7.33 7.54 -1.21
C THR A 111 -7.14 6.98 0.19
N TYR A 112 -7.16 7.85 1.21
CA TYR A 112 -6.88 7.45 2.59
C TYR A 112 -7.93 8.01 3.56
N ALA A 113 -9.20 7.96 3.19
CA ALA A 113 -10.31 8.41 4.03
C ALA A 113 -11.33 7.27 4.19
N ASN A 114 -10.94 6.23 4.90
CA ASN A 114 -11.76 5.05 5.21
C ASN A 114 -11.91 4.82 6.72
N ASN A 115 -12.60 3.73 7.10
CA ASN A 115 -12.93 3.40 8.49
C ASN A 115 -11.75 2.93 9.35
N HIS A 116 -10.61 2.59 8.73
CA HIS A 116 -9.42 2.06 9.40
C HIS A 116 -8.30 3.08 9.56
N VAL A 117 -8.38 4.26 8.94
CA VAL A 117 -7.32 5.30 8.96
C VAL A 117 -6.93 5.78 10.36
N MET A 118 -7.80 5.59 11.36
CA MET A 118 -7.58 5.96 12.77
C MET A 118 -7.28 4.77 13.67
N ASP A 119 -7.06 3.57 13.13
CA ASP A 119 -6.85 2.36 13.94
C ASP A 119 -5.60 2.46 14.82
N MET A 120 -4.59 3.23 14.40
CA MET A 120 -3.40 3.53 15.19
C MET A 120 -3.42 4.96 15.77
N GLY A 121 -4.61 5.55 15.87
CA GLY A 121 -4.81 6.93 16.33
C GLY A 121 -4.27 7.98 15.37
N GLU A 122 -4.32 9.25 15.82
CA GLU A 122 -3.83 10.40 15.05
C GLU A 122 -2.35 10.27 14.69
N ALA A 123 -1.54 9.71 15.59
CA ALA A 123 -0.12 9.54 15.34
C ALA A 123 0.14 8.56 14.18
N GLY A 124 -0.56 7.43 14.11
CA GLY A 124 -0.43 6.50 12.98
C GLY A 124 -1.03 7.06 11.68
N PHE A 125 -2.10 7.85 11.77
CA PHE A 125 -2.64 8.60 10.63
C PHE A 125 -1.57 9.53 10.02
N LEU A 126 -0.92 10.34 10.86
CA LEU A 126 0.14 11.27 10.43
C LEU A 126 1.38 10.52 9.92
N ASP A 127 1.76 9.41 10.55
CA ASP A 127 2.85 8.56 10.05
C ASP A 127 2.53 8.07 8.62
N THR A 128 1.28 7.67 8.36
CA THR A 128 0.87 7.18 7.03
C THR A 128 0.99 8.27 5.98
N LEU A 129 0.49 9.48 6.27
CA LEU A 129 0.64 10.63 5.36
C LEU A 129 2.11 10.91 5.07
N LYS A 130 2.96 10.94 6.10
CA LYS A 130 4.40 11.15 5.95
C LYS A 130 5.04 10.07 5.07
N ASN A 131 4.74 8.80 5.30
CA ASN A 131 5.31 7.70 4.52
C ASN A 131 4.87 7.76 3.05
N LEU A 132 3.62 8.14 2.79
CA LEU A 132 3.13 8.35 1.42
C LEU A 132 3.85 9.52 0.74
N GLU A 133 4.00 10.65 1.43
CA GLU A 133 4.72 11.83 0.91
C GLU A 133 6.20 11.53 0.61
N ASP A 134 6.90 10.86 1.52
CA ASP A 134 8.31 10.50 1.36
C ASP A 134 8.54 9.44 0.25
N SER A 135 7.48 8.72 -0.14
CA SER A 135 7.55 7.63 -1.13
C SER A 135 7.30 8.08 -2.58
N ASN A 136 6.88 9.33 -2.79
CA ASN A 136 6.60 9.91 -4.11
C ASN A 136 7.86 10.22 -4.92
#